data_AF-A0ABD7YV22-F1
#
_entry.id   AF-A0ABD7YV22-F1
#
_cell.length_a   1.000
_cell.length_b   1.000
_cell.length_c   1.000
_cell.angle_alpha   90.00
_cell.angle_beta   90.00
_cell.angle_gamma   90.00
#
_symmetry.space_group_name_H-M   'P 1'
#
loop_
_entity.id
_entity.type
_entity.pdbx_description
1 polymer ?
#
loop_
_entity_poly.entity_id
_entity_poly.type
_entity_poly.pdbx_seq_one_letter_code
_entity_poly.pdbx_strand_id
1 'polypeptide(L)' 'MDNKVTAIDRLAELIREYAFPLDPLVDVIWRISSWQGNTNDDPYLWQQVRYLEKLVRKGHAVKKNRN' A
#
# COMPACT_ATOMS: atom_id res chain seq x y z
N MET A 1 17.70 17.32 3.24
CA MET A 1 17.33 15.90 3.41
C MET A 1 16.26 15.64 2.38
N ASP A 2 16.56 14.85 1.35
CA ASP A 2 15.55 14.45 0.38
C ASP A 2 14.49 13.63 1.13
N ASN A 3 13.26 14.16 1.23
CA ASN A 3 12.10 13.41 1.73
C ASN A 3 11.75 12.34 0.69
N LYS A 4 12.57 11.29 0.59
CA LYS A 4 12.29 10.15 -0.27
C LYS A 4 11.10 9.40 0.34
N VAL A 5 9.97 9.41 -0.37
CA VAL A 5 8.80 8.61 -0.02
C VAL A 5 9.20 7.14 -0.08
N THR A 6 9.08 6.43 1.04
CA THR A 6 9.36 4.99 1.10
C THR A 6 8.15 4.17 0.66
N ALA A 7 8.33 2.88 0.42
CA ALA A 7 7.22 2.00 0.07
C ALA A 7 6.18 1.91 1.21
N ILE A 8 6.64 1.90 2.47
CA ILE A 8 5.74 1.92 3.64
C ILE A 8 4.93 3.21 3.70
N ASP A 9 5.55 4.38 3.47
CA ASP A 9 4.84 5.66 3.45
C ASP A 9 3.73 5.64 2.38
N ARG A 10 4.06 5.13 1.19
CA ARG A 10 3.10 5.04 0.09
C ARG A 10 1.96 4.05 0.36
N LEU A 11 2.25 2.91 1.00
CA LEU A 11 1.22 1.96 1.45
C LEU A 11 0.27 2.62 2.45
N ALA A 12 0.80 3.34 3.44
CA ALA A 12 0.01 4.05 4.44
C ALA A 12 -0.89 5.11 3.80
N GLU A 13 -0.37 5.88 2.84
CA GLU A 13 -1.15 6.85 2.06
C GLU A 13 -2.32 6.19 1.33
N LEU A 14 -2.05 5.10 0.58
CA LEU A 14 -3.08 4.39 -0.17
C LEU A 14 -4.19 3.87 0.75
N ILE A 15 -3.83 3.21 1.86
CA ILE A 15 -4.80 2.68 2.83
C ILE A 15 -5.60 3.81 3.49
N ARG A 16 -4.98 4.97 3.73
CA ARG A 16 -5.66 6.15 4.27
C ARG A 16 -6.62 6.78 3.26
N GLU A 17 -6.26 6.82 1.98
CA GLU A 17 -7.03 7.50 0.93
C GLU A 17 -8.13 6.66 0.31
N TYR A 18 -7.96 5.34 0.25
CA TYR A 18 -8.86 4.44 -0.46
C TYR A 18 -9.41 3.35 0.46
N ALA A 19 -10.67 3.00 0.26
CA ALA A 19 -11.30 1.81 0.79
C ALA A 19 -11.05 0.65 -0.18
N PHE A 20 -10.16 -0.26 0.20
CA PHE A 20 -9.88 -1.48 -0.54
C PHE A 20 -10.85 -2.60 -0.17
N PRO A 21 -11.09 -3.58 -1.05
CA PRO A 21 -11.76 -4.81 -0.66
C PRO A 21 -10.98 -5.51 0.46
N LEU A 22 -11.67 -6.26 1.33
CA LEU A 22 -11.08 -6.83 2.53
C LEU A 22 -9.96 -7.83 2.19
N ASP A 23 -10.18 -8.78 1.28
CA ASP A 23 -9.20 -9.83 1.00
C ASP A 23 -7.85 -9.28 0.47
N PRO A 24 -7.83 -8.38 -0.54
CA PRO A 24 -6.61 -7.73 -0.97
C PRO A 24 -5.88 -6.95 0.13
N LEU A 25 -6.63 -6.27 1.02
CA LEU A 25 -6.05 -5.50 2.11
C LEU A 25 -5.40 -6.43 3.15
N VAL A 26 -6.09 -7.51 3.51
CA VAL A 26 -5.59 -8.53 4.45
C VAL A 26 -4.34 -9.20 3.88
N ASP A 27 -4.35 -9.60 2.60
CA ASP A 27 -3.18 -10.23 1.96
C ASP A 27 -1.94 -9.31 1.99
N VAL A 28 -2.13 -8.03 1.67
CA VAL A 28 -1.03 -7.05 1.71
C VAL A 28 -0.52 -6.85 3.13
N ILE A 29 -1.40 -6.70 4.12
CA ILE A 29 -1.00 -6.56 5.54
C ILE A 29 -0.21 -7.79 5.99
N TRP A 30 -0.67 -9.00 5.69
CA TRP A 30 0.03 -10.24 6.04
C TRP A 30 1.43 -10.31 5.42
N ARG A 31 1.56 -9.97 4.13
CA ARG A 31 2.85 -9.95 3.44
C ARG A 31 3.83 -8.98 4.09
N ILE A 32 3.37 -7.77 4.41
CA ILE A 32 4.19 -6.75 5.07
C ILE A 32 4.56 -7.20 6.49
N SER A 33 3.63 -7.74 7.27
CA SER A 33 3.87 -8.20 8.65
C SER A 33 4.84 -9.39 8.71
N SER A 34 4.85 -10.25 7.69
CA SER A 34 5.78 -11.39 7.59
C SER A 34 7.14 -11.05 6.97
N TRP A 35 7.30 -9.84 6.42
CA TRP A 35 8.50 -9.45 5.70
C TRP A 35 9.65 -9.11 6.65
N GLN A 36 10.83 -9.65 6.37
CA GLN A 36 12.03 -9.53 7.20
C GLN A 36 13.16 -8.74 6.53
N GLY A 37 12.84 -7.80 5.63
CA GLY A 37 13.86 -6.97 4.99
C GLY A 37 14.34 -5.82 5.87
N ASN A 38 15.37 -5.12 5.40
CA ASN A 38 16.15 -4.19 6.22
C ASN A 38 15.85 -2.71 5.94
N THR A 39 14.91 -2.39 5.05
CA THR A 39 14.59 -1.00 4.67
C THR A 39 13.13 -0.80 4.29
N ASN A 40 12.51 0.28 4.74
CA ASN A 40 11.14 0.65 4.36
C ASN A 40 10.97 0.95 2.85
N ASP A 41 12.08 1.05 2.11
CA ASP A 41 12.14 1.28 0.66
C ASP A 41 12.51 0.01 -0.13
N ASP A 42 12.08 -1.16 0.36
CA ASP A 42 12.42 -2.45 -0.23
C ASP A 42 11.63 -2.75 -1.53
N PRO A 43 12.27 -3.33 -2.57
CA PRO A 43 11.60 -3.73 -3.80
C PRO A 43 10.37 -4.63 -3.60
N TYR A 44 10.37 -5.49 -2.58
CA TYR A 44 9.25 -6.35 -2.21
C TYR A 44 8.05 -5.54 -1.71
N LEU A 45 8.29 -4.53 -0.87
CA LEU A 45 7.23 -3.63 -0.40
C LEU A 45 6.65 -2.81 -1.55
N TRP A 46 7.50 -2.37 -2.48
CA TRP A 46 7.05 -1.70 -3.71
C TRP A 46 6.18 -2.59 -4.61
N GLN A 47 6.32 -3.92 -4.56
CA GLN A 47 5.37 -4.81 -5.25
C GLN A 47 3.97 -4.72 -4.63
N GLN A 48 3.87 -4.59 -3.31
CA GLN A 48 2.59 -4.44 -2.61
C GLN A 48 1.95 -3.07 -2.92
N VAL A 49 2.75 -2.01 -2.98
CA VAL A 49 2.31 -0.68 -3.43
C VAL A 49 1.67 -0.78 -4.82
N ARG A 50 2.40 -1.31 -5.80
CA ARG A 50 1.93 -1.42 -7.19
C ARG A 50 0.66 -2.27 -7.32
N TYR A 51 0.51 -3.29 -6.47
CA TYR A 51 -0.69 -4.10 -6.41
C TYR A 51 -1.91 -3.27 -5.98
N LEU A 52 -1.81 -2.52 -4.87
CA LEU A 52 -2.89 -1.64 -4.42
C LEU A 52 -3.19 -0.53 -5.43
N GLU A 53 -2.16 0.10 -6.02
CA GLU A 53 -2.36 1.11 -7.09
C GLU A 53 -3.09 0.55 -8.31
N LYS A 54 -2.81 -0.71 -8.67
CA LYS A 54 -3.54 -1.40 -9.74
C LYS A 54 -5.01 -1.61 -9.40
N LEU A 55 -5.35 -1.89 -8.14
CA LEU A 55 -6.75 -1.99 -7.71
C LEU A 55 -7.47 -0.65 -7.79
N VAL A 56 -6.82 0.44 -7.36
CA VAL A 56 -7.33 1.81 -7.53
C VAL A 56 -7.58 2.11 -9.01
N ARG A 57 -6.58 1.88 -9.87
CA ARG A 57 -6.68 2.15 -11.32
C ARG A 57 -7.81 1.36 -12.00
N LYS A 58 -8.11 0.16 -11.50
CA LYS A 58 -9.19 -0.69 -12.01
C LYS A 58 -10.57 -0.37 -11.41
N GLY A 59 -10.67 0.60 -10.50
CA GLY A 59 -11.91 0.95 -9.83
C GLY A 59 -12.36 -0.07 -8.77
N HIS A 60 -11.47 -0.96 -8.33
CA HIS A 60 -11.76 -1.92 -7.25
C HIS A 60 -11.62 -1.32 -5.86
N ALA A 61 -11.02 -0.12 -5.74
CA ALA A 61 -10.92 0.62 -4.50
C ALA A 61 -11.57 2.00 -4.67
N VAL A 62 -12.35 2.42 -3.69
CA VAL A 62 -13.10 3.69 -3.73
C VAL A 62 -12.38 4.73 -2.88
N LYS A 63 -12.22 5.95 -3.40
CA LYS A 63 -11.62 7.03 -2.62
C LYS A 63 -12.51 7.33 -1.41
N LYS A 64 -11.93 7.35 -0.21
CA LYS A 64 -12.65 7.72 1.00
C LYS A 64 -13.01 9.21 0.89
N ASN A 65 -14.30 9.52 0.97
CA ASN A 65 -14.72 10.91 1.13
C ASN A 65 -14.19 11.39 2.48
N ARG A 66 -13.34 12.41 2.46
CA ARG A 66 -13.04 13.17 3.68
C ARG A 66 -14.32 13.92 4.06
N ASN A 67 -15.10 13.34 4.96
CA ASN A 67 -16.04 14.13 5.75
C ASN A 67 -15.26 15.03 6.71
#